data_AF-A0A1E3SAC2-F1
#
_entry.id   AF-A0A1E3SAC2-F1
#
_cell.length_a   1.000
_cell.length_b   1.000
_cell.length_c   1.000
_cell.angle_alpha   90.00
_cell.angle_beta   90.00
_cell.angle_gamma   90.00
#
_symmetry.space_group_name_H-M   'P 1'
#
loop_
_entity.id
_entity.type
_entity.pdbx_description
1 polymer ?
#
loop_
_entity_poly.entity_id
_entity_poly.type
_entity_poly.pdbx_seq_one_letter_code
_entity_poly.pdbx_strand_id
1 'polypeptide(L)'
;MTIRALFAAVAIATTAWIHASGVAPTALAEPEEAGCTEVSYSGTCVYKNCTDAKAHGRCSIPQDDPAYCSKQDRDGDGLACEC
;
A
#
# COMPACT_ATOMS: atom_id res chain seq x y z
N MET A 1 -36.08 51.93 -29.27
CA MET A 1 -35.56 52.96 -28.35
C MET A 1 -34.20 52.52 -27.86
N THR A 2 -33.22 53.40 -28.09
CA THR A 2 -31.77 53.28 -27.87
C THR A 2 -31.39 53.27 -26.39
N ILE A 3 -30.36 52.49 -26.01
CA ILE A 3 -29.27 52.81 -25.05
C ILE A 3 -28.21 51.72 -25.31
N ARG A 4 -27.16 51.90 -26.14
CA ARG A 4 -25.91 52.66 -25.95
C ARG A 4 -25.22 52.41 -24.59
N ALA A 5 -24.26 51.48 -24.65
CA ALA A 5 -23.33 51.02 -23.63
C ALA A 5 -22.65 52.13 -22.82
N LEU A 6 -22.37 51.86 -21.55
CA LEU A 6 -21.38 52.57 -20.73
C LEU A 6 -20.87 51.66 -19.58
N PHE A 7 -19.56 51.81 -19.30
CA PHE A 7 -18.75 51.31 -18.17
C PHE A 7 -18.27 49.84 -18.27
N ALA A 8 -17.10 49.55 -18.83
CA ALA A 8 -15.72 49.85 -18.37
C ALA A 8 -15.31 49.10 -17.08
N ALA A 9 -14.55 48.02 -17.30
CA ALA A 9 -13.47 47.43 -16.51
C ALA A 9 -13.59 47.38 -14.97
N VAL A 10 -13.84 46.18 -14.45
CA VAL A 10 -13.16 45.69 -13.24
C VAL A 10 -12.60 44.32 -13.54
N ALA A 11 -11.28 44.24 -13.67
CA ALA A 11 -10.53 43.01 -13.79
C ALA A 11 -10.54 42.31 -12.42
N ILE A 12 -11.04 41.09 -12.34
CA ILE A 12 -10.70 40.17 -11.25
C ILE A 12 -10.29 38.87 -11.92
N ALA A 13 -8.98 38.63 -11.82
CA ALA A 13 -8.29 37.47 -12.33
C ALA A 13 -8.90 36.18 -11.77
N THR A 14 -9.43 35.34 -12.64
CA THR A 14 -9.61 33.93 -12.34
C THR A 14 -9.06 33.15 -13.53
N THR A 15 -7.81 32.73 -13.33
CA THR A 15 -7.10 31.61 -13.95
C THR A 15 -7.87 30.87 -15.04
N ALA A 16 -7.38 31.03 -16.26
CA ALA A 16 -7.64 30.13 -17.36
C ALA A 16 -7.40 28.67 -16.94
N TRP A 17 -8.46 27.88 -16.98
CA TRP A 17 -8.34 26.45 -17.28
C TRP A 17 -9.27 26.19 -18.45
N ILE A 18 -8.74 26.47 -19.64
CA ILE A 18 -9.15 25.75 -20.84
C ILE A 18 -8.68 24.31 -20.64
N HIS A 19 -9.59 23.35 -20.71
CA HIS A 19 -9.45 22.00 -21.27
C HIS A 19 -10.88 21.44 -21.32
N ALA A 20 -11.68 21.77 -22.34
CA ALA A 20 -11.63 21.16 -23.67
C ALA A 20 -11.50 19.62 -23.59
N SER A 21 -12.66 19.00 -23.40
CA SER A 21 -13.13 17.77 -24.01
C SER A 21 -12.11 16.87 -24.72
N GLY A 22 -12.02 15.64 -24.19
CA GLY A 22 -12.04 14.41 -24.99
C GLY A 22 -10.72 13.68 -25.14
N VAL A 23 -10.67 12.43 -24.64
CA VAL A 23 -10.24 11.23 -25.41
C VAL A 23 -10.24 9.94 -24.56
N ALA A 24 -11.07 8.99 -25.00
CA ALA A 24 -10.90 7.53 -25.02
C ALA A 24 -10.87 6.69 -23.70
N PRO A 25 -10.89 5.35 -23.84
CA PRO A 25 -11.94 4.47 -23.33
C PRO A 25 -11.67 4.02 -21.88
N THR A 26 -12.73 3.63 -21.19
CA THR A 26 -12.65 2.88 -19.93
C THR A 26 -11.97 1.53 -20.20
N ALA A 27 -10.64 1.51 -20.16
CA ALA A 27 -9.90 0.35 -19.72
C ALA A 27 -10.33 0.15 -18.26
N LEU A 28 -11.05 -0.95 -18.00
CA LEU A 28 -11.15 -1.49 -16.65
C LEU A 28 -9.71 -1.81 -16.26
N ALA A 29 -9.08 -0.92 -15.50
CA ALA A 29 -7.87 -1.24 -14.78
C ALA A 29 -8.20 -2.48 -13.94
N GLU A 30 -7.56 -3.60 -14.28
CA GLU A 30 -7.31 -4.65 -13.30
C GLU A 30 -6.78 -3.96 -12.04
N PRO A 31 -7.26 -4.34 -10.84
CA PRO A 31 -6.75 -3.77 -9.61
C PRO A 31 -5.24 -3.97 -9.63
N GLU A 32 -4.51 -2.85 -9.66
CA GLU A 32 -3.07 -2.84 -9.66
C GLU A 32 -2.64 -3.60 -8.41
N GLU A 33 -2.08 -4.78 -8.67
CA GLU A 33 -1.52 -5.73 -7.74
C GLU A 33 -0.95 -5.01 -6.53
N ALA A 34 -1.72 -4.99 -5.44
CA ALA A 34 -1.30 -4.45 -4.16
C ALA A 34 0.01 -5.15 -3.83
N GLY A 35 1.08 -4.36 -3.89
CA GLY A 35 2.44 -4.84 -3.91
C GLY A 35 2.65 -5.97 -2.92
N CYS A 36 3.04 -7.13 -3.45
CA CYS A 36 3.75 -8.11 -2.66
C CYS A 36 4.95 -7.37 -2.09
N THR A 37 4.84 -7.00 -0.81
CA THR A 37 5.97 -6.53 -0.02
C THR A 37 6.97 -7.65 -0.13
N GLU A 38 8.09 -7.37 -0.79
CA GLU A 38 9.15 -8.34 -1.01
C GLU A 38 9.57 -8.81 0.38
N VAL A 39 9.18 -10.03 0.76
CA VAL A 39 9.59 -10.61 2.03
C VAL A 39 11.08 -10.83 1.88
N SER A 40 11.85 -9.86 2.37
CA SER A 40 13.31 -9.95 2.47
C SER A 40 13.62 -10.97 3.54
N TYR A 41 13.53 -12.24 3.15
CA TYR A 41 13.95 -13.38 3.92
C TYR A 41 15.48 -13.45 3.81
N SER A 42 16.18 -12.41 4.26
CA SER A 42 17.60 -12.54 4.58
C SER A 42 17.65 -13.69 5.58
N GLY A 43 18.21 -14.84 5.22
CA GLY A 43 18.02 -16.17 5.85
C GLY A 43 18.43 -16.33 7.33
N THR A 44 18.44 -15.24 8.08
CA THR A 44 18.47 -15.10 9.52
C THR A 44 17.04 -15.02 10.07
N CYS A 45 16.67 -15.97 10.93
CA CYS A 45 15.43 -15.89 11.69
C CYS A 45 15.39 -14.61 12.53
N VAL A 46 14.19 -14.02 12.72
CA VAL A 46 14.00 -12.84 13.58
C VAL A 46 14.42 -13.13 15.02
N TYR A 47 14.02 -14.28 15.55
CA TYR A 47 14.42 -14.74 16.88
C TYR A 47 15.60 -15.69 16.80
N LYS A 48 16.44 -15.69 17.85
CA LYS A 48 17.54 -16.68 17.93
C LYS A 48 17.01 -18.11 18.00
N ASN A 49 15.91 -18.31 18.72
CA ASN A 49 15.22 -19.58 18.94
C ASN A 49 13.82 -19.30 19.51
N CYS A 50 13.01 -20.36 19.69
CA CYS A 50 11.66 -20.21 20.22
C CYS A 50 11.61 -19.76 21.69
N THR A 51 12.67 -19.96 22.48
CA THR A 51 12.72 -19.42 23.85
C THR A 51 12.78 -17.90 23.84
N ASP A 52 13.58 -17.34 22.92
CA ASP A 52 13.68 -15.90 22.67
C ASP A 52 12.34 -15.33 22.19
N ALA A 53 11.72 -15.97 21.18
CA ALA A 53 10.37 -15.59 20.70
C ALA A 53 9.33 -15.54 21.84
N LYS A 54 9.28 -16.60 22.65
CA LYS A 54 8.36 -16.71 23.79
C LYS A 54 8.65 -15.69 24.89
N ALA A 55 9.92 -15.37 25.15
CA ALA A 55 10.31 -14.30 26.07
C ALA A 55 9.83 -12.92 25.58
N HIS A 56 9.71 -12.74 24.27
CA HIS A 56 9.10 -11.58 23.62
C HIS A 56 7.57 -11.69 23.46
N GLY A 57 6.93 -12.72 24.03
CA GLY A 57 5.47 -12.93 23.96
C GLY A 57 4.98 -13.38 22.59
N ARG A 58 5.86 -13.90 21.74
CA ARG A 58 5.53 -14.44 20.42
C ARG A 58 5.60 -15.96 20.46
N CYS A 59 4.51 -16.60 20.05
CA CYS A 59 4.41 -18.03 19.82
C CYS A 59 3.36 -18.31 18.75
N SER A 60 3.33 -19.54 18.23
CA SER A 60 2.40 -19.97 17.17
C SER A 60 2.47 -19.02 15.97
N ILE A 61 3.68 -18.82 15.46
CA ILE A 61 4.01 -17.86 14.40
C ILE A 61 3.72 -18.53 13.05
N PRO A 62 2.69 -18.09 12.30
CA PRO A 62 2.32 -18.72 11.03
C PRO A 62 3.25 -18.29 9.88
N GLN A 63 3.27 -19.07 8.78
CA GLN A 63 4.12 -18.84 7.61
C GLN A 63 4.00 -17.45 6.94
N ASP A 64 2.86 -16.80 7.09
CA ASP A 64 2.61 -15.44 6.60
C ASP A 64 3.16 -14.34 7.53
N ASP A 65 3.56 -14.68 8.77
CA ASP A 65 4.17 -13.73 9.69
C ASP A 65 5.64 -13.49 9.31
N PRO A 66 6.09 -12.22 9.28
CA PRO A 66 7.48 -11.88 8.97
C PRO A 66 8.51 -12.48 9.96
N ALA A 67 8.06 -12.88 11.15
CA ALA A 67 8.88 -13.57 12.14
C ALA A 67 8.91 -15.09 11.95
N TYR A 68 8.16 -15.66 11.00
CA TYR A 68 8.25 -17.08 10.69
C TYR A 68 9.67 -17.44 10.31
N CYS A 69 10.17 -18.52 10.89
CA CYS A 69 11.43 -19.11 10.47
C CYS A 69 11.27 -20.62 10.29
N SER A 70 11.53 -21.12 9.09
CA SER A 70 11.48 -22.56 8.78
C SER A 70 12.45 -23.40 9.62
N LYS A 71 13.52 -22.79 10.18
CA LYS A 71 14.43 -23.47 11.13
C LYS A 71 13.82 -23.66 12.53
N GLN A 72 12.75 -22.94 12.83
CA GLN A 72 12.07 -22.92 14.14
C GLN A 72 10.75 -23.69 14.13
N ASP A 73 10.25 -24.00 12.95
CA ASP A 73 9.18 -24.95 12.65
C ASP A 73 9.81 -26.35 12.48
N ARG A 74 9.79 -27.16 13.55
CA ARG A 74 10.57 -28.41 13.61
C ARG A 74 9.89 -29.55 12.85
N ASP A 75 8.58 -29.57 12.87
CA ASP A 75 7.71 -30.55 12.24
C ASP A 75 7.24 -30.13 10.84
N GLY A 76 7.41 -28.86 10.47
CA GLY A 76 7.15 -28.37 9.13
C GLY A 76 5.66 -28.21 8.84
N ASP A 77 4.85 -27.95 9.87
CA ASP A 77 3.41 -27.82 9.76
C ASP A 77 2.96 -26.39 9.34
N GLY A 78 3.90 -25.46 9.30
CA GLY A 78 3.67 -24.05 8.98
C GLY A 78 3.46 -23.15 10.19
N LEU A 79 3.67 -23.64 11.41
CA LEU A 79 3.61 -22.88 12.65
C LEU A 79 4.96 -22.96 13.39
N ALA A 80 5.72 -21.87 13.34
CA ALA A 80 6.95 -21.77 14.11
C ALA A 80 6.67 -21.44 15.59
N CYS A 81 7.47 -22.02 16.48
CA CYS A 81 7.48 -21.67 17.91
C CYS A 81 6.11 -21.76 18.62
N GLU A 82 5.38 -22.85 18.39
CA GLU A 82 4.10 -23.18 19.02
C GLU A 82 4.10 -22.95 20.54
N CYS A 83 2.98 -22.42 21.05
CA CYS A 83 2.61 -22.50 22.47
C CYS A 83 1.93 -23.87 22.69
#